data_AF-A0A1L8R5B1-F1
#
_entry.id   AF-A0A1L8R5B1-F1
#
_cell.length_a   1.000
_cell.length_b   1.000
_cell.length_c   1.000
_cell.angle_alpha   90.00
_cell.angle_beta   90.00
_cell.angle_gamma   90.00
#
_symmetry.space_group_name_H-M   'P 1'
#
loop_
_entity.id
_entity.type
_entity.pdbx_description
1 polymer ?
#
loop_
_entity_poly.entity_id
_entity_poly.type
_entity_poly.pdbx_seq_one_letter_code
_entity_poly.pdbx_strand_id
1 'polypeptide(L)'
;MTIPELKVIGVNNNQVSFEGFAINSSNNPNHVENNFIIDNLKPGEVKKFTYRFADRIINHAGAFSGTVTITVKNTLEEAMPLTVKYQDVNGNQIAEDQVINGYIGDSYDVSTEKYNLKIDGYTLKEVQGSPNGILAETPQTVTYIYEKNATKAKDVVVHYQDANGSKIADDQFFSGNVNAPYDVSTKEYQLEISGYTLEKVVGSVTGFLSEEEQTVTYVYSKLSDNEKNEDDSATIGKDKIPVNQAETPKNKGKTIMTKNKTTVSKDKSSLTADKLPKTGEIMNHSWVIIGLLVIIVAFFIAVIKHKRKK
;
A
#
# COMPACT_ATOMS: atom_id res chain seq x y z
N MET A 1 -68.21 -32.51 11.44
CA MET A 1 -67.38 -32.66 12.64
C MET A 1 -66.20 -31.72 12.50
N THR A 2 -66.04 -30.77 13.41
CA THR A 2 -64.99 -29.76 13.35
C THR A 2 -63.66 -30.41 13.72
N ILE A 3 -62.69 -30.35 12.81
CA ILE A 3 -61.33 -30.87 13.08
C ILE A 3 -60.61 -29.80 13.91
N PRO A 4 -59.94 -30.14 15.02
CA PRO A 4 -59.11 -29.18 15.74
C PRO A 4 -57.99 -28.66 14.82
N GLU A 5 -57.65 -27.39 14.96
CA GLU A 5 -56.56 -26.77 14.20
C GLU A 5 -55.26 -27.55 14.43
N LEU A 6 -54.57 -27.93 13.34
CA LEU A 6 -53.23 -28.51 13.44
C LEU A 6 -52.28 -27.46 14.01
N LYS A 7 -51.52 -27.82 15.04
CA LYS A 7 -50.53 -26.95 15.64
C LYS A 7 -49.17 -27.21 15.00
N VAL A 8 -48.50 -26.15 14.57
CA VAL A 8 -47.09 -26.24 14.13
C VAL A 8 -46.23 -26.54 15.35
N ILE A 9 -45.43 -27.61 15.29
CA ILE A 9 -44.53 -28.03 16.37
C ILE A 9 -43.05 -27.89 16.05
N GLY A 10 -42.70 -27.65 14.79
CA GLY A 10 -41.31 -27.41 14.39
C GLY A 10 -41.18 -27.00 12.93
N VAL A 11 -40.17 -26.18 12.64
CA VAL A 11 -39.79 -25.73 11.29
C VAL A 11 -38.28 -25.84 11.17
N ASN A 12 -37.77 -26.78 10.37
CA ASN A 12 -36.34 -27.02 10.18
C ASN A 12 -36.05 -27.29 8.70
N ASN A 13 -35.08 -26.61 8.08
CA ASN A 13 -34.48 -26.91 6.77
C ASN A 13 -35.43 -27.60 5.76
N ASN A 14 -36.53 -26.94 5.37
CA ASN A 14 -37.56 -27.41 4.42
C ASN A 14 -38.60 -28.42 4.94
N GLN A 15 -38.69 -28.65 6.25
CA GLN A 15 -39.70 -29.51 6.86
C GLN A 15 -40.51 -28.73 7.88
N VAL A 16 -41.84 -28.87 7.80
CA VAL A 16 -42.75 -28.36 8.83
C VAL A 16 -43.51 -29.53 9.42
N SER A 17 -43.39 -29.66 10.73
CA SER A 17 -44.04 -30.71 11.52
C SER A 17 -45.30 -30.17 12.17
N PHE A 18 -46.36 -30.96 12.11
CA PHE A 18 -47.67 -30.64 12.68
C PHE A 18 -48.13 -31.75 13.61
N GLU A 19 -48.75 -31.35 14.72
CA GLU A 19 -49.48 -32.24 15.61
C GLU A 19 -50.97 -31.90 15.61
N GLY A 20 -51.82 -32.91 15.80
CA GLY A 20 -53.24 -32.71 16.01
C GLY A 20 -54.00 -33.97 16.35
N PHE A 21 -55.28 -33.81 16.65
CA PHE A 21 -56.19 -34.90 16.98
C PHE A 21 -57.19 -35.12 15.84
N ALA A 22 -57.32 -36.36 15.37
CA ALA A 22 -58.39 -36.76 14.46
C ALA A 22 -59.40 -37.60 15.24
N ILE A 23 -60.69 -37.31 15.08
CA ILE A 23 -61.75 -38.09 15.74
C ILE A 23 -62.15 -39.22 14.79
N ASN A 24 -62.01 -40.47 15.21
CA ASN A 24 -62.39 -41.61 14.38
C ASN A 24 -63.92 -41.83 14.38
N SER A 25 -64.40 -42.77 13.57
CA SER A 25 -65.82 -43.17 13.49
C SER A 25 -66.40 -43.71 14.80
N SER A 26 -65.55 -44.14 15.73
CA SER A 26 -65.91 -44.54 17.10
C SER A 26 -65.93 -43.36 18.09
N ASN A 27 -65.86 -42.12 17.59
CA ASN A 27 -65.83 -40.89 18.39
C ASN A 27 -64.63 -40.80 19.36
N ASN A 28 -63.57 -41.58 19.12
CA ASN A 28 -62.38 -41.59 19.96
C ASN A 28 -61.27 -40.75 19.30
N PRO A 29 -60.67 -39.76 19.99
CA PRO A 29 -59.59 -38.96 19.44
C PRO A 29 -58.32 -39.81 19.32
N ASN A 30 -57.81 -39.96 18.10
CA ASN A 30 -56.49 -40.52 17.83
C ASN A 30 -55.49 -39.38 17.65
N HIS A 31 -54.34 -39.48 18.29
CA HIS A 31 -53.21 -38.59 18.04
C HIS A 31 -52.65 -38.87 16.65
N VAL A 32 -52.42 -37.83 15.86
CA VAL A 32 -51.84 -37.96 14.53
C VAL A 32 -50.67 -37.00 14.38
N GLU A 33 -49.49 -37.57 14.10
CA GLU A 33 -48.29 -36.82 13.72
C GLU A 33 -48.06 -37.00 12.23
N ASN A 34 -47.89 -35.88 11.52
CA ASN A 34 -47.51 -35.89 10.11
C ASN A 34 -46.41 -34.88 9.86
N ASN A 35 -45.38 -35.32 9.14
CA ASN A 35 -44.33 -34.46 8.64
C ASN A 35 -44.58 -34.16 7.17
N PHE A 36 -44.78 -32.89 6.83
CA PHE A 36 -44.82 -32.46 5.44
C PHE A 36 -43.43 -31.98 5.04
N ILE A 37 -42.85 -32.61 4.02
CA ILE A 37 -41.67 -32.09 3.34
C ILE A 37 -42.16 -30.95 2.44
N ILE A 38 -41.64 -29.76 2.66
CA ILE A 38 -42.00 -28.58 1.90
C ILE A 38 -40.75 -28.05 1.22
N ASP A 39 -40.50 -28.55 0.02
CA ASP A 39 -39.37 -28.10 -0.76
C ASP A 39 -39.58 -26.69 -1.30
N ASN A 40 -38.47 -25.96 -1.41
CA ASN A 40 -38.38 -24.69 -2.14
C ASN A 40 -39.37 -23.63 -1.65
N LEU A 41 -39.41 -23.37 -0.33
CA LEU A 41 -40.09 -22.20 0.22
C LEU A 41 -39.23 -20.96 -0.02
N LYS A 42 -39.77 -19.96 -0.71
CA LYS A 42 -39.12 -18.66 -0.86
C LYS A 42 -39.48 -17.75 0.33
N PRO A 43 -38.57 -16.88 0.78
CA PRO A 43 -38.91 -15.82 1.74
C PRO A 43 -40.14 -15.04 1.29
N GLY A 44 -41.12 -14.85 2.17
CA GLY A 44 -42.39 -14.16 1.88
C GLY A 44 -43.47 -14.99 1.21
N GLU A 45 -43.19 -16.25 0.91
CA GLU A 45 -44.17 -17.14 0.30
C GLU A 45 -45.20 -17.61 1.34
N VAL A 46 -46.48 -17.50 0.97
CA VAL A 46 -47.58 -18.13 1.70
C VAL A 46 -47.97 -19.40 0.95
N LYS A 47 -47.75 -20.56 1.55
CA LYS A 47 -48.20 -21.84 0.98
C LYS A 47 -49.37 -22.39 1.79
N LYS A 48 -50.43 -22.79 1.09
CA LYS A 48 -51.61 -23.45 1.65
C LYS A 48 -51.54 -24.94 1.34
N PHE A 49 -51.60 -25.75 2.38
CA PHE A 49 -51.58 -27.21 2.26
C PHE A 49 -52.95 -27.77 2.61
N THR A 50 -53.42 -28.70 1.79
CA THR A 50 -54.60 -29.51 2.09
C THR A 50 -54.13 -30.90 2.44
N TYR A 51 -54.53 -31.40 3.60
CA TYR A 51 -54.24 -32.77 4.00
C TYR A 51 -55.52 -33.59 4.00
N ARG A 52 -55.39 -34.90 3.79
CA ARG A 52 -56.49 -35.86 3.88
C ARG A 52 -56.04 -37.06 4.70
N PHE A 53 -56.76 -37.36 5.77
CA PHE A 53 -56.63 -38.61 6.50
C PHE A 53 -57.72 -39.58 6.04
N ALA A 54 -57.30 -40.77 5.61
CA ALA A 54 -58.20 -41.87 5.36
C ALA A 54 -57.93 -42.94 6.42
N ASP A 55 -58.95 -43.27 7.21
CA ASP A 55 -58.88 -44.43 8.10
C ASP A 55 -58.82 -45.69 7.22
N ARG A 56 -57.71 -46.43 7.29
CA ARG A 56 -57.50 -47.65 6.47
C ARG A 56 -58.34 -48.84 6.94
N ILE A 57 -59.04 -48.73 8.08
CA ILE A 57 -59.72 -49.86 8.71
C ILE A 57 -61.19 -49.96 8.29
N ILE A 58 -61.81 -48.92 7.70
CA ILE A 58 -63.24 -48.95 7.38
C ILE A 58 -63.49 -48.41 5.97
N ASN A 59 -63.94 -49.30 5.08
CA ASN A 59 -64.17 -49.00 3.67
C ASN A 59 -65.25 -47.95 3.37
N HIS A 60 -65.95 -47.36 4.34
CA HIS A 60 -66.86 -46.20 4.16
C HIS A 60 -67.10 -45.52 5.53
N ALA A 61 -66.23 -44.60 5.99
CA ALA A 61 -66.59 -43.57 6.98
C ALA A 61 -65.45 -42.55 7.22
N GLY A 62 -65.58 -41.35 6.64
CA GLY A 62 -64.91 -40.12 7.10
C GLY A 62 -63.49 -39.90 6.60
N ALA A 63 -63.33 -39.41 5.36
CA ALA A 63 -62.10 -38.73 4.99
C ALA A 63 -62.08 -37.35 5.68
N PHE A 64 -61.18 -37.14 6.63
CA PHE A 64 -61.00 -35.82 7.27
C PHE A 64 -60.01 -35.02 6.45
N SER A 65 -60.42 -33.84 6.01
CA SER A 65 -59.56 -32.90 5.31
C SER A 65 -59.58 -31.55 5.99
N GLY A 66 -58.41 -30.98 6.23
CA GLY A 66 -58.26 -29.60 6.70
C GLY A 66 -57.28 -28.83 5.82
N THR A 67 -57.19 -27.53 6.06
CA THR A 67 -56.20 -26.68 5.41
C THR A 67 -55.31 -26.02 6.45
N VAL A 68 -54.01 -26.03 6.21
CA VAL A 68 -53.03 -25.27 6.99
C VAL A 68 -52.41 -24.21 6.10
N THR A 69 -52.26 -23.00 6.64
CA THR A 69 -51.55 -21.92 5.98
C THR A 69 -50.21 -21.69 6.69
N ILE A 70 -49.12 -21.78 5.94
CA ILE A 70 -47.78 -21.46 6.43
C ILE A 70 -47.36 -20.14 5.81
N THR A 71 -46.96 -19.19 6.65
CA THR A 71 -46.39 -17.91 6.21
C THR A 71 -44.90 -17.95 6.47
N VAL A 72 -44.09 -17.94 5.41
CA VAL A 72 -42.64 -17.77 5.53
C VAL A 72 -42.38 -16.28 5.74
N LYS A 73 -41.95 -15.89 6.94
CA LYS A 73 -41.66 -14.47 7.21
C LYS A 73 -40.53 -14.00 6.29
N ASN A 74 -40.80 -12.95 5.50
CA ASN A 74 -39.80 -12.21 4.72
C ASN A 74 -39.21 -11.07 5.56
N THR A 75 -38.76 -11.38 6.78
CA THR A 75 -38.09 -10.37 7.59
C THR A 75 -36.63 -10.32 7.15
N LEU A 76 -36.35 -9.43 6.19
CA LEU A 76 -34.99 -8.93 5.99
C LEU A 76 -34.62 -8.17 7.26
N GLU A 77 -33.69 -8.75 8.03
CA GLU A 77 -33.17 -8.13 9.24
C GLU A 77 -32.13 -7.07 8.84
N GLU A 78 -32.26 -5.87 9.41
CA GLU A 78 -31.31 -4.78 9.16
C GLU A 78 -29.92 -5.19 9.64
N ALA A 79 -28.92 -5.00 8.79
CA ALA A 79 -27.53 -5.21 9.17
C ALA A 79 -27.05 -4.08 10.08
N MET A 80 -26.02 -4.37 10.86
CA MET A 80 -25.29 -3.30 11.53
C MET A 80 -24.55 -2.46 10.47
N PRO A 81 -24.50 -1.13 10.62
CA PRO A 81 -23.92 -0.24 9.62
C PRO A 81 -22.44 -0.55 9.39
N LEU A 82 -22.05 -0.55 8.11
CA LEU A 82 -20.65 -0.52 7.70
C LEU A 82 -20.16 0.93 7.70
N THR A 83 -19.09 1.21 8.43
CA THR A 83 -18.44 2.53 8.45
C THR A 83 -17.18 2.54 7.60
N VAL A 84 -17.06 3.50 6.69
CA VAL A 84 -15.85 3.78 5.91
C VAL A 84 -15.18 5.01 6.50
N LYS A 85 -13.95 4.86 6.96
CA LYS A 85 -13.17 5.91 7.62
C LYS A 85 -12.05 6.44 6.76
N TYR A 86 -11.70 7.71 6.94
CA TYR A 86 -10.63 8.39 6.21
C TYR A 86 -9.64 9.01 7.17
N GLN A 87 -8.48 8.39 7.31
CA GLN A 87 -7.49 8.77 8.32
C GLN A 87 -6.10 8.98 7.73
N ASP A 88 -5.30 9.83 8.36
CA ASP A 88 -3.87 9.89 8.09
C ASP A 88 -3.10 8.74 8.79
N VAL A 89 -1.80 8.63 8.51
CA VAL A 89 -0.92 7.63 9.15
C VAL A 89 -0.81 7.75 10.68
N ASN A 90 -1.26 8.86 11.28
CA ASN A 90 -1.28 9.07 12.73
C ASN A 90 -2.66 8.75 13.33
N GLY A 91 -3.64 8.34 12.53
CA GLY A 91 -5.01 8.05 12.94
C GLY A 91 -5.92 9.28 13.03
N ASN A 92 -5.49 10.45 12.54
CA ASN A 92 -6.33 11.64 12.51
C ASN A 92 -7.36 11.53 11.39
N GLN A 93 -8.61 11.89 11.66
CA GLN A 93 -9.64 11.98 10.62
C GLN A 93 -9.35 13.14 9.66
N ILE A 94 -9.35 12.87 8.36
CA ILE A 94 -9.03 13.86 7.30
C ILE A 94 -10.16 14.06 6.28
N ALA A 95 -11.21 13.25 6.35
CA ALA A 95 -12.47 13.47 5.65
C ALA A 95 -13.63 12.87 6.47
N GLU A 96 -14.86 13.25 6.16
CA GLU A 96 -16.05 12.72 6.84
C GLU A 96 -16.22 11.22 6.59
N ASP A 97 -16.52 10.47 7.66
CA ASP A 97 -16.82 9.04 7.58
C ASP A 97 -18.08 8.82 6.73
N GLN A 98 -18.08 7.77 5.90
CA GLN A 98 -19.26 7.36 5.14
C GLN A 98 -19.89 6.13 5.79
N VAL A 99 -21.22 6.09 5.84
CA VAL A 99 -21.98 4.98 6.42
C VAL A 99 -22.79 4.28 5.35
N ILE A 100 -22.72 2.94 5.32
CA ILE A 100 -23.49 2.07 4.45
C ILE A 100 -24.47 1.29 5.32
N ASN A 101 -25.75 1.50 5.07
CA ASN A 101 -26.85 0.76 5.68
C ASN A 101 -27.42 -0.24 4.66
N GLY A 102 -27.99 -1.34 5.15
CA GLY A 102 -28.62 -2.36 4.33
C GLY A 102 -29.14 -3.50 5.20
N TYR A 103 -29.42 -4.62 4.58
CA TYR A 103 -29.88 -5.84 5.25
C TYR A 103 -28.76 -6.87 5.35
N ILE A 104 -28.88 -7.79 6.30
CA ILE A 104 -27.95 -8.90 6.42
C ILE A 104 -27.98 -9.72 5.13
N GLY A 105 -26.80 -9.98 4.55
CA GLY A 105 -26.70 -10.66 3.27
C GLY A 105 -26.49 -9.74 2.06
N ASP A 106 -26.72 -8.43 2.18
CA ASP A 106 -26.47 -7.49 1.10
C ASP A 106 -24.97 -7.37 0.81
N SER A 107 -24.60 -7.39 -0.48
CA SER A 107 -23.21 -7.19 -0.88
C SER A 107 -22.82 -5.72 -0.86
N TYR A 108 -21.61 -5.43 -0.41
CA TYR A 108 -21.01 -4.10 -0.48
C TYR A 108 -19.67 -4.13 -1.22
N ASP A 109 -19.34 -3.01 -1.86
CA ASP A 109 -18.04 -2.77 -2.46
C ASP A 109 -17.66 -1.29 -2.28
N VAL A 110 -16.65 -1.06 -1.45
CA VAL A 110 -16.10 0.28 -1.20
C VAL A 110 -14.84 0.56 -2.01
N SER A 111 -14.39 -0.33 -2.89
CA SER A 111 -13.24 -0.06 -3.77
C SER A 111 -13.51 0.97 -4.88
N THR A 112 -14.76 1.44 -5.00
CA THR A 112 -15.21 2.37 -6.04
C THR A 112 -14.74 3.81 -5.79
N GLU A 113 -14.73 4.64 -6.85
CA GLU A 113 -14.35 6.07 -6.76
C GLU A 113 -15.21 6.88 -5.78
N LYS A 114 -16.44 6.43 -5.49
CA LYS A 114 -17.31 7.06 -4.48
C LYS A 114 -16.67 7.06 -3.09
N TYR A 115 -15.96 5.99 -2.75
CA TYR A 115 -15.36 5.81 -1.44
C TYR A 115 -13.84 5.99 -1.47
N ASN A 116 -13.17 5.79 -2.60
CA ASN A 116 -11.75 6.13 -2.77
C ASN A 116 -11.59 7.64 -3.03
N LEU A 117 -11.68 8.43 -1.96
CA LEU A 117 -11.68 9.88 -2.05
C LEU A 117 -10.30 10.44 -2.47
N LYS A 118 -10.33 11.44 -3.37
CA LYS A 118 -9.20 12.34 -3.60
C LYS A 118 -9.24 13.44 -2.56
N ILE A 119 -8.21 13.51 -1.72
CA ILE A 119 -8.11 14.46 -0.61
C ILE A 119 -6.91 15.38 -0.89
N ASP A 120 -7.14 16.69 -0.96
CA ASP A 120 -6.10 17.66 -1.28
C ASP A 120 -4.94 17.60 -0.26
N GLY A 121 -3.72 17.50 -0.78
CA GLY A 121 -2.52 17.38 0.04
C GLY A 121 -2.26 15.98 0.62
N TYR A 122 -3.02 14.96 0.22
CA TYR A 122 -2.86 13.58 0.66
C TYR A 122 -2.85 12.59 -0.51
N THR A 123 -2.19 11.45 -0.32
CA THR A 123 -2.18 10.31 -1.23
C THR A 123 -2.63 9.05 -0.50
N LEU A 124 -3.50 8.24 -1.10
CA LEU A 124 -3.92 6.96 -0.51
C LEU A 124 -2.69 6.06 -0.35
N LYS A 125 -2.47 5.59 0.88
CA LYS A 125 -1.37 4.69 1.22
C LYS A 125 -1.84 3.24 1.23
N GLU A 126 -2.90 2.96 1.97
CA GLU A 126 -3.47 1.61 2.09
C GLU A 126 -4.94 1.63 2.51
N VAL A 127 -5.59 0.47 2.40
CA VAL A 127 -6.96 0.25 2.90
C VAL A 127 -6.91 -0.90 3.91
N GLN A 128 -7.43 -0.65 5.11
CA GLN A 128 -7.51 -1.62 6.19
C GLN A 128 -8.95 -2.15 6.33
N GLY A 129 -9.08 -3.44 6.66
CA GLY A 129 -10.37 -4.14 6.67
C GLY A 129 -10.69 -4.78 5.31
N SER A 130 -11.94 -5.21 5.14
CA SER A 130 -12.40 -5.88 3.91
C SER A 130 -13.15 -4.90 3.00
N PRO A 131 -12.57 -4.44 1.88
CA PRO A 131 -13.20 -3.41 1.02
C PRO A 131 -14.40 -3.93 0.22
N ASN A 132 -14.60 -5.24 0.17
CA ASN A 132 -15.79 -5.87 -0.40
C ASN A 132 -16.21 -7.03 0.49
N GLY A 133 -17.50 -7.36 0.44
CA GLY A 133 -18.06 -8.40 1.28
C GLY A 133 -19.57 -8.34 1.35
N ILE A 134 -20.09 -8.88 2.45
CA ILE A 134 -21.51 -8.96 2.76
C ILE A 134 -21.75 -8.25 4.10
N LEU A 135 -22.84 -7.47 4.19
CA LEU A 135 -23.28 -6.85 5.43
C LEU A 135 -23.76 -7.90 6.44
N ALA A 136 -23.42 -7.70 7.71
CA ALA A 136 -23.61 -8.68 8.77
C ALA A 136 -24.32 -8.10 10.00
N GLU A 137 -24.68 -8.99 10.93
CA GLU A 137 -25.23 -8.63 12.25
C GLU A 137 -24.21 -7.91 13.16
N THR A 138 -22.92 -7.93 12.78
CA THR A 138 -21.85 -7.25 13.50
C THR A 138 -21.41 -5.98 12.78
N PRO A 139 -21.05 -4.91 13.51
CA PRO A 139 -20.57 -3.69 12.89
C PRO A 139 -19.26 -3.95 12.15
N GLN A 140 -19.17 -3.43 10.92
CA GLN A 140 -17.99 -3.56 10.07
C GLN A 140 -17.33 -2.19 9.89
N THR A 141 -16.03 -2.18 9.66
CA THR A 141 -15.27 -0.96 9.39
C THR A 141 -14.23 -1.20 8.31
N VAL A 142 -14.14 -0.28 7.37
CA VAL A 142 -13.05 -0.18 6.39
C VAL A 142 -12.40 1.18 6.56
N THR A 143 -11.08 1.22 6.68
CA THR A 143 -10.34 2.47 6.89
C THR A 143 -9.40 2.71 5.72
N TYR A 144 -9.58 3.82 5.03
CA TYR A 144 -8.64 4.33 4.05
C TYR A 144 -7.58 5.16 4.78
N ILE A 145 -6.32 4.71 4.70
CA ILE A 145 -5.18 5.37 5.32
C ILE A 145 -4.44 6.18 4.27
N TYR A 146 -4.26 7.47 4.54
CA TYR A 146 -3.60 8.41 3.64
C TYR A 146 -2.29 8.91 4.21
N GLU A 147 -1.35 9.18 3.31
CA GLU A 147 -0.08 9.83 3.61
C GLU A 147 -0.13 11.28 3.15
N LYS A 148 0.33 12.20 4.01
CA LYS A 148 0.40 13.62 3.67
C LYS A 148 1.48 13.81 2.61
N ASN A 149 1.13 14.50 1.53
CA ASN A 149 2.06 14.79 0.44
C ASN A 149 3.19 15.68 0.95
N ALA A 150 4.41 15.41 0.51
CA ALA A 150 5.55 16.26 0.83
C ALA A 150 5.38 17.63 0.17
N THR A 151 5.49 18.70 0.97
CA THR A 151 5.48 20.07 0.47
C THR A 151 6.86 20.41 -0.06
N LYS A 152 6.96 20.94 -1.28
CA LYS A 152 8.22 21.44 -1.83
C LYS A 152 8.66 22.68 -1.04
N ALA A 153 9.91 22.71 -0.58
CA ALA A 153 10.48 23.88 0.08
C ALA A 153 10.90 24.94 -0.94
N LYS A 154 11.22 26.15 -0.44
CA LYS A 154 12.05 27.08 -1.20
C LYS A 154 13.49 26.57 -1.19
N ASP A 155 14.17 26.75 -2.31
CA ASP A 155 15.56 26.34 -2.45
C ASP A 155 16.47 27.23 -1.59
N VAL A 156 17.50 26.64 -0.98
CA VAL A 156 18.58 27.43 -0.37
C VAL A 156 19.43 27.99 -1.50
N VAL A 157 19.58 29.31 -1.53
CA VAL A 157 20.42 30.00 -2.52
C VAL A 157 21.82 30.21 -1.96
N VAL A 158 22.82 29.73 -2.69
CA VAL A 158 24.24 29.88 -2.34
C VAL A 158 24.84 30.95 -3.24
N HIS A 159 25.20 32.08 -2.64
CA HIS A 159 25.82 33.22 -3.31
C HIS A 159 27.35 33.19 -3.18
N TYR A 160 28.02 33.64 -4.23
CA TYR A 160 29.48 33.78 -4.27
C TYR A 160 29.85 35.22 -4.60
N GLN A 161 30.37 35.94 -3.61
CA GLN A 161 30.65 37.37 -3.74
C GLN A 161 32.01 37.76 -3.18
N ASP A 162 32.53 38.90 -3.61
CA ASP A 162 33.71 39.52 -3.00
C ASP A 162 33.37 40.28 -1.70
N ALA A 163 34.38 40.83 -1.04
CA ALA A 163 34.21 41.64 0.18
C ALA A 163 33.35 42.91 -0.02
N ASN A 164 33.14 43.36 -1.26
CA ASN A 164 32.29 44.50 -1.60
C ASN A 164 30.85 44.09 -1.94
N GLY A 165 30.54 42.78 -1.92
CA GLY A 165 29.24 42.23 -2.31
C GLY A 165 29.05 42.05 -3.82
N SER A 166 30.11 42.17 -4.62
CA SER A 166 30.03 41.91 -6.07
C SER A 166 30.01 40.41 -6.33
N LYS A 167 29.07 39.93 -7.15
CA LYS A 167 28.99 38.53 -7.57
C LYS A 167 30.24 38.14 -8.38
N ILE A 168 30.90 37.05 -7.99
CA ILE A 168 32.14 36.55 -8.62
C ILE A 168 32.03 35.13 -9.20
N ALA A 169 30.96 34.41 -8.88
CA ALA A 169 30.59 33.14 -9.51
C ALA A 169 29.07 32.99 -9.53
N ASP A 170 28.55 32.07 -10.33
CA ASP A 170 27.10 31.83 -10.43
C ASP A 170 26.51 31.24 -9.15
N ASP A 171 25.31 31.70 -8.80
CA ASP A 171 24.59 31.20 -7.64
C ASP A 171 24.27 29.71 -7.84
N GLN A 172 24.35 28.95 -6.77
CA GLN A 172 23.91 27.55 -6.74
C GLN A 172 22.67 27.40 -5.86
N PHE A 173 21.92 26.32 -6.09
CA PHE A 173 20.65 26.08 -5.43
C PHE A 173 20.64 24.69 -4.81
N PHE A 174 20.21 24.59 -3.56
CA PHE A 174 19.90 23.32 -2.91
C PHE A 174 18.37 23.18 -2.78
N SER A 175 17.79 22.27 -3.56
CA SER A 175 16.35 22.03 -3.60
C SER A 175 15.93 20.82 -2.76
N GLY A 176 14.67 20.81 -2.30
CA GLY A 176 14.08 19.66 -1.63
C GLY A 176 12.69 19.93 -1.09
N ASN A 177 12.24 19.08 -0.18
CA ASN A 177 10.96 19.23 0.52
C ASN A 177 11.15 19.91 1.88
N VAL A 178 10.10 20.51 2.40
CA VAL A 178 10.11 21.14 3.73
C VAL A 178 10.54 20.12 4.79
N ASN A 179 11.38 20.55 5.73
CA ASN A 179 12.03 19.75 6.77
C ASN A 179 13.04 18.71 6.26
N ALA A 180 13.36 18.65 4.96
CA ALA A 180 14.51 17.88 4.51
C ALA A 180 15.80 18.58 4.98
N PRO A 181 16.81 17.86 5.48
CA PRO A 181 18.08 18.46 5.83
C PRO A 181 18.83 18.92 4.57
N TYR A 182 19.52 20.05 4.65
CA TYR A 182 20.45 20.50 3.64
C TYR A 182 21.86 20.65 4.22
N ASP A 183 22.86 20.46 3.36
CA ASP A 183 24.27 20.68 3.66
C ASP A 183 24.97 21.28 2.43
N VAL A 184 25.26 22.56 2.51
CA VAL A 184 26.03 23.30 1.50
C VAL A 184 27.45 23.59 1.98
N SER A 185 27.95 22.87 3.00
CA SER A 185 29.35 22.95 3.43
C SER A 185 30.29 22.06 2.59
N THR A 186 29.76 21.30 1.64
CA THR A 186 30.54 20.37 0.82
C THR A 186 31.40 21.12 -0.21
N LYS A 187 32.40 20.42 -0.77
CA LYS A 187 33.28 20.97 -1.82
C LYS A 187 32.53 21.39 -3.09
N GLU A 188 31.33 20.88 -3.31
CA GLU A 188 30.49 21.28 -4.45
C GLU A 188 30.04 22.73 -4.36
N TYR A 189 29.81 23.20 -3.12
CA TYR A 189 29.38 24.57 -2.80
C TYR A 189 30.53 25.45 -2.26
N GLN A 190 31.67 24.88 -1.91
CA GLN A 190 32.88 25.65 -1.58
C GLN A 190 33.75 25.81 -2.82
N LEU A 191 33.36 26.71 -3.73
CA LEU A 191 34.03 26.88 -5.01
C LEU A 191 35.48 27.36 -4.85
N GLU A 192 36.39 26.74 -5.60
CA GLU A 192 37.74 27.25 -5.86
C GLU A 192 37.68 28.25 -7.02
N ILE A 193 37.82 29.55 -6.72
CA ILE A 193 37.69 30.62 -7.71
C ILE A 193 39.08 31.21 -7.99
N SER A 194 39.53 31.14 -9.25
CA SER A 194 40.86 31.61 -9.64
C SER A 194 41.06 33.10 -9.30
N GLY A 195 42.16 33.41 -8.60
CA GLY A 195 42.47 34.78 -8.16
C GLY A 195 41.78 35.22 -6.87
N TYR A 196 41.05 34.33 -6.20
CA TYR A 196 40.34 34.60 -4.95
C TYR A 196 40.64 33.53 -3.89
N THR A 197 40.49 33.89 -2.62
CA THR A 197 40.55 32.97 -1.47
C THR A 197 39.32 33.18 -0.59
N LEU A 198 38.69 32.08 -0.14
CA LEU A 198 37.52 32.13 0.73
C LEU A 198 37.91 32.82 2.06
N GLU A 199 37.19 33.89 2.41
CA GLU A 199 37.43 34.65 3.64
C GLU A 199 36.47 34.19 4.75
N LYS A 200 35.17 34.15 4.45
CA LYS A 200 34.14 33.77 5.42
C LYS A 200 32.85 33.29 4.74
N VAL A 201 31.98 32.67 5.54
CA VAL A 201 30.64 32.28 5.13
C VAL A 201 29.61 32.99 6.01
N VAL A 202 28.59 33.55 5.39
CA VAL A 202 27.46 34.22 6.06
C VAL A 202 26.20 33.37 5.86
N GLY A 203 25.41 33.19 6.91
CA GLY A 203 24.25 32.29 6.90
C GLY A 203 24.57 30.90 7.46
N SER A 204 23.59 30.00 7.42
CA SER A 204 23.71 28.64 7.96
C SER A 204 23.98 27.64 6.84
N VAL A 205 25.19 27.07 6.79
CA VAL A 205 25.61 26.09 5.78
C VAL A 205 24.94 24.71 5.93
N THR A 206 24.35 24.45 7.09
CA THR A 206 23.53 23.26 7.34
C THR A 206 22.25 23.69 8.02
N GLY A 207 21.18 22.93 7.79
CA GLY A 207 19.89 23.21 8.38
C GLY A 207 18.80 22.32 7.82
N PHE A 208 17.56 22.78 7.96
CA PHE A 208 16.39 22.17 7.36
C PHE A 208 15.77 23.14 6.35
N LEU A 209 15.33 22.61 5.23
CA LEU A 209 14.60 23.36 4.23
C LEU A 209 13.24 23.83 4.77
N SER A 210 12.85 25.04 4.40
CA SER A 210 11.61 25.66 4.87
C SER A 210 10.80 26.26 3.70
N GLU A 211 9.60 26.75 4.00
CA GLU A 211 8.82 27.53 3.04
C GLU A 211 9.32 28.98 2.91
N GLU A 212 10.22 29.41 3.79
CA GLU A 212 10.87 30.71 3.77
C GLU A 212 12.16 30.67 2.94
N GLU A 213 12.59 31.83 2.44
CA GLU A 213 13.83 31.94 1.68
C GLU A 213 15.03 31.78 2.61
N GLN A 214 15.98 30.95 2.18
CA GLN A 214 17.19 30.67 2.92
C GLN A 214 18.38 30.98 2.02
N THR A 215 19.35 31.71 2.55
CA THR A 215 20.54 32.11 1.80
C THR A 215 21.81 31.80 2.57
N VAL A 216 22.83 31.39 1.83
CA VAL A 216 24.20 31.21 2.29
C VAL A 216 25.11 31.99 1.36
N THR A 217 26.04 32.75 1.92
CA THR A 217 26.93 33.59 1.12
C THR A 217 28.37 33.26 1.45
N TYR A 218 29.09 32.74 0.46
CA TYR A 218 30.54 32.58 0.48
C TYR A 218 31.19 33.89 0.04
N VAL A 219 31.95 34.51 0.95
CA VAL A 219 32.62 35.79 0.73
C VAL A 219 34.10 35.56 0.51
N TYR A 220 34.65 36.07 -0.59
CA TYR A 220 36.03 35.86 -1.00
C TYR A 220 36.84 37.16 -1.01
N SER A 221 38.13 37.03 -0.71
CA SER A 221 39.13 38.08 -0.86
C SER A 221 39.93 37.87 -2.15
N LYS A 222 40.18 38.94 -2.91
CA LYS A 222 41.01 38.90 -4.12
C LYS A 222 42.49 38.75 -3.73
N LEU A 223 43.20 37.85 -4.40
CA LEU A 223 44.65 37.72 -4.24
C LEU A 223 45.32 39.00 -4.79
N SER A 224 46.19 39.60 -3.98
CA SER A 224 46.96 40.78 -4.40
C SER A 224 48.06 40.34 -5.36
N ASP A 225 48.33 41.12 -6.42
CA ASP A 225 49.35 40.83 -7.44
C ASP A 225 50.81 40.80 -6.90
N ASN A 226 51.01 40.93 -5.58
CA ASN A 226 52.32 40.96 -4.92
C ASN A 226 52.82 39.60 -4.39
N GLU A 227 52.21 38.48 -4.78
CA GLU A 227 52.80 37.14 -4.58
C GLU A 227 53.12 36.46 -5.93
N LYS A 228 53.84 37.18 -6.79
CA LYS A 228 54.63 36.56 -7.87
C LYS A 228 56.11 36.76 -7.58
N ASN A 229 56.84 35.63 -7.58
CA ASN A 229 58.30 35.41 -7.53
C ASN A 229 58.86 35.30 -6.09
N GLU A 230 59.68 34.31 -5.71
CA GLU A 230 60.51 33.29 -6.39
C GLU A 230 60.75 32.14 -5.38
N ASP A 231 60.85 30.87 -5.79
CA ASP A 231 62.17 30.28 -6.00
C ASP A 231 62.31 29.51 -7.32
N ASP A 232 63.48 29.72 -7.90
CA ASP A 232 63.96 29.47 -9.25
C ASP A 232 64.64 28.07 -9.33
N SER A 233 64.41 27.31 -10.40
CA SER A 233 65.38 27.09 -11.49
C SER A 233 66.40 25.96 -11.28
N ALA A 234 66.28 24.93 -12.12
CA ALA A 234 67.42 24.32 -12.77
C ALA A 234 67.04 23.93 -14.21
N THR A 235 67.53 24.72 -15.15
CA THR A 235 67.43 24.51 -16.60
C THR A 235 68.60 23.66 -17.08
N ILE A 236 68.37 22.59 -17.86
CA ILE A 236 69.24 22.20 -18.99
C ILE A 236 68.34 21.66 -20.10
N GLY A 237 68.37 22.30 -21.27
CA GLY A 237 67.73 21.83 -22.49
C GLY A 237 68.65 21.00 -23.38
N LYS A 238 68.01 20.05 -24.12
CA LYS A 238 68.11 19.76 -25.57
C LYS A 238 69.50 19.44 -26.16
N ASP A 239 69.73 18.45 -27.01
CA ASP A 239 68.91 17.64 -27.94
C ASP A 239 69.70 16.37 -28.35
N LYS A 240 69.00 15.31 -28.80
CA LYS A 240 69.00 14.79 -30.20
C LYS A 240 68.49 13.33 -30.28
N ILE A 241 67.47 13.13 -31.13
CA ILE A 241 67.01 11.83 -31.66
C ILE A 241 67.62 11.66 -33.07
N PRO A 242 67.86 10.43 -33.57
CA PRO A 242 67.13 10.00 -34.78
C PRO A 242 66.78 8.48 -34.85
N VAL A 243 65.50 8.22 -35.16
CA VAL A 243 64.90 7.34 -36.19
C VAL A 243 65.81 6.30 -36.91
N ASN A 244 65.37 5.02 -37.04
CA ASN A 244 64.86 4.42 -38.30
C ASN A 244 64.31 2.97 -38.17
N GLN A 245 63.64 2.58 -39.25
CA GLN A 245 62.56 1.62 -39.55
C GLN A 245 63.03 0.33 -40.25
N ALA A 246 62.07 -0.60 -40.47
CA ALA A 246 62.04 -1.79 -41.35
C ALA A 246 62.40 -3.14 -40.67
N GLU A 247 61.70 -4.28 -40.84
CA GLU A 247 61.03 -4.84 -42.02
C GLU A 247 59.83 -5.76 -41.68
N THR A 248 58.91 -5.95 -42.64
CA THR A 248 57.99 -7.11 -42.78
C THR A 248 58.61 -8.18 -43.69
N PRO A 249 58.15 -9.45 -43.66
CA PRO A 249 57.29 -9.89 -44.78
C PRO A 249 56.17 -10.92 -44.45
N LYS A 250 55.06 -10.78 -45.20
CA LYS A 250 54.18 -11.78 -45.88
C LYS A 250 54.26 -13.25 -45.41
N ASN A 251 53.17 -14.03 -45.32
CA ASN A 251 52.21 -14.33 -46.40
C ASN A 251 51.01 -15.18 -45.93
N LYS A 252 49.96 -15.14 -46.76
CA LYS A 252 48.63 -15.79 -46.78
C LYS A 252 48.64 -17.33 -46.75
N GLY A 253 47.54 -17.92 -46.28
CA GLY A 253 47.16 -19.31 -46.58
C GLY A 253 45.81 -19.73 -45.99
N LYS A 254 44.81 -19.91 -46.85
CA LYS A 254 43.41 -20.29 -46.62
C LYS A 254 43.25 -21.82 -46.59
N THR A 255 42.20 -22.34 -45.92
CA THR A 255 41.21 -23.39 -46.38
C THR A 255 40.69 -24.24 -45.20
N ILE A 256 39.45 -24.05 -44.74
CA ILE A 256 38.20 -24.86 -44.93
C ILE A 256 38.30 -26.38 -44.63
N MET A 257 37.46 -26.89 -43.71
CA MET A 257 36.48 -28.01 -43.91
C MET A 257 36.14 -28.76 -42.59
N THR A 258 34.87 -28.62 -42.18
CA THR A 258 33.90 -29.72 -41.95
C THR A 258 33.99 -30.61 -40.70
N LYS A 259 32.85 -30.70 -40.00
CA LYS A 259 32.10 -31.90 -39.49
C LYS A 259 31.33 -31.46 -38.22
N ASN A 260 30.12 -31.90 -37.86
CA ASN A 260 29.05 -32.74 -38.42
C ASN A 260 27.84 -32.55 -37.45
N LYS A 261 26.61 -32.31 -37.93
CA LYS A 261 25.46 -33.23 -37.97
C LYS A 261 24.98 -33.87 -36.64
N THR A 262 23.94 -33.26 -36.06
CA THR A 262 22.56 -33.77 -35.83
C THR A 262 22.31 -35.24 -35.37
N THR A 263 21.81 -35.36 -34.12
CA THR A 263 20.63 -36.12 -33.59
C THR A 263 20.64 -37.62 -33.19
N VAL A 264 19.80 -37.85 -32.14
CA VAL A 264 19.04 -39.05 -31.67
C VAL A 264 19.79 -39.91 -30.63
N SER A 265 19.29 -40.32 -29.44
CA SER A 265 17.94 -40.70 -28.97
C SER A 265 17.84 -40.85 -27.42
N LYS A 266 16.60 -40.69 -26.91
CA LYS A 266 15.85 -41.46 -25.87
C LYS A 266 16.24 -41.54 -24.38
N ASP A 267 15.20 -41.23 -23.60
CA ASP A 267 14.59 -41.97 -22.46
C ASP A 267 14.67 -41.42 -21.02
N LYS A 268 13.46 -41.14 -20.52
CA LYS A 268 12.86 -41.42 -19.19
C LYS A 268 13.29 -40.65 -17.92
N SER A 269 12.25 -40.02 -17.33
CA SER A 269 11.90 -40.02 -15.89
C SER A 269 12.80 -39.27 -14.88
N SER A 270 12.32 -38.15 -14.36
CA SER A 270 11.72 -38.06 -13.01
C SER A 270 11.68 -36.61 -12.51
N LEU A 271 10.61 -36.30 -11.78
CA LEU A 271 10.42 -35.05 -11.04
C LEU A 271 11.53 -34.89 -10.00
N THR A 272 12.22 -33.76 -9.98
CA THR A 272 12.78 -33.13 -8.76
C THR A 272 13.31 -31.71 -9.04
N ALA A 273 12.70 -30.74 -8.36
CA ALA A 273 13.24 -29.45 -7.91
C ALA A 273 14.12 -28.64 -8.89
N ASP A 274 13.49 -27.84 -9.77
CA ASP A 274 14.16 -26.72 -10.42
C ASP A 274 14.33 -25.55 -9.45
N LYS A 275 15.58 -25.28 -9.09
CA LYS A 275 16.05 -24.00 -8.56
C LYS A 275 15.90 -22.94 -9.66
N LEU A 276 15.17 -21.87 -9.35
CA LEU A 276 15.16 -20.63 -10.12
C LEU A 276 16.44 -19.79 -9.89
N PRO A 277 16.79 -18.89 -10.83
CA PRO A 277 18.14 -18.37 -11.03
C PRO A 277 18.58 -17.32 -10.01
N LYS A 278 19.89 -17.16 -9.86
CA LYS A 278 20.52 -16.04 -9.16
C LYS A 278 20.17 -14.72 -9.86
N THR A 279 19.41 -13.87 -9.20
CA THR A 279 19.34 -12.44 -9.54
C THR A 279 20.59 -11.76 -9.00
N GLY A 280 21.31 -11.07 -9.90
CA GLY A 280 22.39 -10.16 -9.51
C GLY A 280 21.79 -8.97 -8.77
N GLU A 281 21.96 -8.94 -7.46
CA GLU A 281 21.80 -7.72 -6.67
C GLU A 281 23.11 -6.93 -6.74
N ILE A 282 23.02 -5.76 -7.36
CA ILE A 282 23.96 -4.66 -7.21
C ILE A 282 23.86 -4.13 -5.78
N MET A 283 24.88 -4.42 -4.98
CA MET A 283 25.01 -3.96 -3.60
C MET A 283 25.32 -2.46 -3.54
N ASN A 284 24.32 -1.63 -3.22
CA ASN A 284 24.55 -0.24 -2.85
C ASN A 284 24.76 -0.13 -1.33
N HIS A 285 26.02 -0.06 -0.90
CA HIS A 285 26.39 0.27 0.48
C HIS A 285 25.98 1.72 0.82
N SER A 286 24.79 1.91 1.39
CA SER A 286 24.36 3.21 1.93
C SER A 286 23.60 3.10 3.27
N TRP A 287 23.89 2.07 4.07
CA TRP A 287 23.33 1.94 5.43
C TRP A 287 24.33 2.16 6.57
N VAL A 288 25.58 2.52 6.28
CA VAL A 288 26.58 2.74 7.34
C VAL A 288 26.58 4.18 7.89
N ILE A 289 25.89 5.14 7.27
CA ILE A 289 25.99 6.56 7.66
C ILE A 289 24.87 7.02 8.61
N ILE A 290 23.74 6.30 8.69
CA ILE A 290 22.60 6.71 9.54
C ILE A 290 22.90 6.52 11.04
N GLY A 291 23.79 5.58 11.39
CA GLY A 291 24.12 5.27 12.79
C GLY A 291 24.93 6.36 13.51
N LEU A 292 25.73 7.16 12.79
CA LEU A 292 26.60 8.17 13.42
C LEU A 292 25.88 9.51 13.68
N LEU A 293 24.80 9.79 12.95
CA LEU A 293 24.10 11.08 13.00
C LEU A 293 23.14 11.20 14.21
N VAL A 294 22.64 10.07 14.72
CA VAL A 294 21.77 10.04 15.91
C VAL A 294 22.52 10.43 17.19
N ILE A 295 23.84 10.15 17.27
CA ILE A 295 24.64 10.44 18.47
C ILE A 295 24.91 11.95 18.60
N ILE A 296 25.05 12.67 17.48
CA ILE A 296 25.32 14.12 17.49
C ILE A 296 24.06 14.91 17.91
N VAL A 297 22.87 14.47 17.49
CA VAL A 297 21.59 15.10 17.86
C VAL A 297 21.29 14.96 19.36
N ALA A 298 21.58 13.79 19.95
CA ALA A 298 21.39 13.57 21.39
C ALA A 298 22.31 14.46 22.24
N PHE A 299 23.54 14.71 21.79
CA PHE A 299 24.49 15.57 22.51
C PHE A 299 24.06 17.05 22.49
N PHE A 300 23.50 17.54 21.38
CA PHE A 300 23.01 18.91 21.27
C PHE A 300 21.78 19.20 22.14
N ILE A 301 20.83 18.26 22.24
CA ILE A 301 19.65 18.41 23.11
C ILE A 301 20.06 18.48 24.60
N ALA A 302 21.07 17.69 25.01
CA ALA A 302 21.56 17.70 26.39
C ALA A 302 22.26 19.02 26.77
N VAL A 303 23.07 19.59 25.86
CA VAL A 303 23.78 20.86 26.09
C VAL A 303 22.81 22.05 26.22
N ILE A 304 21.76 22.10 25.40
CA ILE A 304 20.73 23.15 25.48
C ILE A 304 19.95 23.06 26.80
N LYS A 305 19.65 21.84 27.28
CA LYS A 305 18.93 21.64 28.55
C LYS A 305 19.78 21.98 29.78
N HIS A 306 21.11 21.80 29.71
CA HIS A 306 22.02 22.16 30.81
C HIS A 306 22.24 23.67 30.93
N LYS A 307 22.33 24.41 29.81
CA LYS A 307 22.47 25.88 29.82
C LYS A 307 21.22 26.63 30.31
N ARG A 308 20.03 26.01 30.28
CA ARG A 308 18.79 26.61 30.80
C ARG A 308 18.58 26.40 32.31
N LYS A 309 19.47 25.67 32.99
CA LYS A 309 19.36 25.35 34.42
C LYS A 309 20.49 25.96 35.29
N LYS A 310 21.36 26.78 34.72
CA LYS A 310 22.33 27.64 35.43
C LYS A 310 22.02 29.08 35.11
#